data_AF-A0A920NTW8-F1
#
_entry.id   AF-A0A920NTW8-F1
#
_cell.length_a   1.000
_cell.length_b   1.000
_cell.length_c   1.000
_cell.angle_alpha   90.00
_cell.angle_beta   90.00
_cell.angle_gamma   90.00
#
_symmetry.space_group_name_H-M   'P 1'
#
loop_
_entity.id
_entity.type
_entity.pdbx_description
1 polymer ?
#
loop_
_entity_poly.entity_id
_entity_poly.type
_entity_poly.pdbx_seq_one_letter_code
_entity_poly.pdbx_strand_id
1 'polypeptide(L)' 'MKNVSRPAKIKITALNLDGEEFSIEAEDLLAVAVQHEMDHLDGKIFVDFLSNLKRQRIKQKLIKISRTAV' A
#
# COMPACT_ATOMS: atom_id res chain seq x y z
N MET A 1 -3.48 -4.83 6.47
CA MET A 1 -2.12 -5.40 6.32
C MET A 1 -2.02 -6.93 6.47
N LYS A 2 -2.82 -7.63 7.29
CA LYS A 2 -2.58 -9.05 7.68
C LYS A 2 -2.52 -10.15 6.59
N ASN A 3 -2.76 -9.90 5.30
CA ASN A 3 -2.86 -10.97 4.27
C ASN A 3 -2.19 -10.61 2.92
N VAL A 4 -1.17 -9.76 2.90
CA VAL A 4 -0.41 -9.48 1.66
C VAL A 4 0.99 -10.06 1.80
N SER A 5 1.32 -11.05 0.97
CA SER A 5 2.67 -11.63 0.91
C SER A 5 3.62 -10.61 0.28
N ARG A 6 4.71 -10.26 0.97
CA ARG A 6 5.70 -9.28 0.52
C ARG A 6 7.13 -9.81 0.75
N PRO A 7 8.08 -9.47 -0.13
CA PRO A 7 9.51 -9.67 0.13
C PRO A 7 9.93 -9.18 1.53
N ALA A 8 10.65 -10.04 2.26
CA ALA A 8 11.14 -9.76 3.60
C ALA A 8 12.36 -8.83 3.61
N LYS A 9 13.09 -8.75 2.49
CA LYS A 9 14.24 -7.85 2.29
C LYS A 9 14.14 -7.21 0.92
N ILE A 10 14.40 -5.91 0.85
CA ILE A 10 14.39 -5.13 -0.39
C ILE A 10 15.53 -4.11 -0.37
N LYS A 11 15.99 -3.72 -1.56
CA LYS A 11 16.89 -2.58 -1.75
C LYS A 11 16.12 -1.49 -2.48
N ILE A 12 16.11 -0.29 -1.92
CA ILE A 12 15.40 0.87 -2.46
C ILE A 12 16.42 1.94 -2.81
N THR A 13 16.19 2.61 -3.93
CA THR A 13 16.90 3.84 -4.31
C THR A 13 15.89 4.98 -4.30
N ALA A 14 16.23 6.08 -3.65
CA ALA A 14 15.37 7.26 -3.54
C ALA A 14 16.22 8.54 -3.52
N LEU A 15 15.55 9.68 -3.66
CA LEU A 15 16.16 10.99 -3.49
C LEU A 15 15.86 11.52 -2.08
N ASN A 16 16.85 12.13 -1.44
CA ASN A 16 16.63 12.84 -0.18
C ASN A 16 15.95 14.21 -0.43
N LEU A 17 15.70 14.98 0.62
CA LEU A 17 15.03 16.29 0.50
C LEU A 17 15.83 17.29 -0.32
N ASP A 18 17.15 17.09 -0.43
CA ASP A 18 18.07 17.90 -1.21
C ASP A 18 18.21 17.41 -2.66
N GLY A 19 17.52 16.32 -3.02
CA GLY A 19 17.53 15.72 -4.36
C GLY A 19 18.72 14.79 -4.62
N GLU A 20 19.50 14.44 -3.60
CA GLU A 20 20.63 13.52 -3.72
C GLU A 20 20.16 12.07 -3.64
N GLU A 21 20.72 11.21 -4.50
CA GLU A 21 20.38 9.80 -4.56
C GLU A 21 21.02 9.03 -3.40
N PHE A 22 20.22 8.20 -2.73
CA PHE A 22 20.69 7.28 -1.71
C PHE A 22 20.03 5.91 -1.88
N SER A 23 20.72 4.86 -1.43
CA SER A 23 20.20 3.51 -1.39
C SER A 23 20.07 3.01 0.05
N ILE A 24 18.95 2.35 0.36
CA ILE A 24 18.72 1.70 1.66
C ILE A 24 18.36 0.23 1.43
N GLU A 25 18.95 -0.64 2.23
CA GLU A 25 18.48 -2.02 2.41
C GLU A 25 17.48 -2.04 3.57
N ALA A 26 16.24 -2.39 3.26
CA ALA A 26 15.15 -2.47 4.23
C ALA A 26 14.78 -3.93 4.48
N GLU A 27 14.58 -4.26 5.76
CA GLU A 27 14.22 -5.60 6.23
C GLU A 27 12.97 -5.54 7.11
N ASP A 28 12.32 -6.70 7.29
CA ASP A 28 11.19 -6.92 8.19
C ASP A 28 10.08 -5.87 8.05
N LEU A 29 9.83 -5.11 9.13
CA LEU A 29 8.77 -4.12 9.18
C LEU A 29 9.04 -2.94 8.23
N LEU A 30 10.30 -2.54 8.08
CA LEU A 30 10.68 -1.44 7.20
C LEU A 30 10.48 -1.85 5.73
N ALA A 31 10.85 -3.08 5.37
CA ALA A 31 10.58 -3.61 4.04
C ALA A 31 9.08 -3.59 3.73
N VAL A 32 8.24 -4.02 4.68
CA VAL A 32 6.77 -4.02 4.51
C VAL A 32 6.20 -2.61 4.40
N ALA A 33 6.66 -1.68 5.23
CA ALA A 33 6.18 -0.30 5.21
C ALA A 33 6.54 0.41 3.90
N VAL A 34 7.78 0.30 3.44
CA VAL A 34 8.19 0.95 2.18
C VAL A 34 7.40 0.38 1.00
N GLN A 35 7.21 -0.94 0.93
CA GLN A 35 6.38 -1.54 -0.12
C GLN A 35 4.92 -1.12 -0.04
N HIS A 36 4.39 -0.85 1.17
CA HIS A 36 3.03 -0.34 1.34
C HIS A 36 2.88 1.07 0.76
N GLU A 37 3.82 1.96 1.06
CA GLU A 37 3.79 3.33 0.55
C GLU A 37 4.07 3.37 -0.96
N MET A 38 4.98 2.53 -1.47
CA MET A 38 5.21 2.40 -2.91
C MET A 38 3.95 1.96 -3.67
N ASP A 39 3.18 1.01 -3.13
CA ASP A 39 1.90 0.62 -3.72
C ASP A 39 0.93 1.81 -3.82
N HIS A 40 0.92 2.70 -2.81
CA HIS A 40 0.09 3.91 -2.85
C HIS A 40 0.52 4.89 -3.94
N LEU A 41 1.83 5.04 -4.18
CA LEU A 41 2.36 5.88 -5.27
C LEU A 41 1.95 5.33 -6.65
N ASP A 42 1.85 4.02 -6.79
CA ASP A 42 1.35 3.33 -7.98
C ASP A 42 -0.18 3.37 -8.11
N GLY A 43 -0.89 3.97 -7.15
CA GLY A 43 -2.35 3.97 -7.09
C GLY A 43 -2.97 2.60 -6.78
N LYS A 44 -2.16 1.63 -6.33
CA LYS A 44 -2.59 0.29 -5.92
C LYS A 44 -2.92 0.32 -4.43
N ILE A 45 -4.21 0.24 -4.12
CA ILE A 45 -4.66 0.23 -2.73
C ILE A 45 -4.97 -1.19 -2.28
N PHE A 46 -4.94 -1.44 -0.97
CA PHE A 46 -5.10 -2.80 -0.40
C PHE A 46 -6.36 -3.54 -0.90
N VAL A 47 -7.40 -2.80 -1.29
CA VAL A 47 -8.65 -3.35 -1.83
C VAL A 47 -8.50 -4.01 -3.20
N ASP A 48 -7.44 -3.71 -3.94
CA ASP A 48 -7.12 -4.36 -5.23
C ASP A 48 -6.49 -5.74 -5.04
N PHE A 49 -5.91 -6.00 -3.87
CA PHE A 49 -5.40 -7.31 -3.47
C PHE A 49 -6.48 -8.22 -2.86
N LEU A 50 -7.73 -7.75 -2.78
CA LEU A 50 -8.85 -8.55 -2.30
C LEU A 50 -9.53 -9.26 -3.47
N SER A 51 -10.05 -10.47 -3.21
CA SER A 51 -10.90 -11.17 -4.18
C SER A 51 -12.09 -10.30 -4.61
N ASN A 52 -12.54 -10.47 -5.86
CA ASN A 52 -13.61 -9.67 -6.46
C ASN A 52 -14.86 -9.56 -5.56
N LEU A 53 -15.25 -10.64 -4.88
CA LEU A 53 -16.35 -10.66 -3.92
C LEU A 53 -16.13 -9.75 -2.70
N LYS A 54 -14.91 -9.73 -2.14
CA LYS A 54 -14.57 -8.84 -1.01
C LYS A 54 -14.52 -7.38 -1.46
N ARG A 55 -13.96 -7.10 -2.64
CA ARG A 55 -13.91 -5.76 -3.24
C ARG A 55 -15.32 -5.18 -3.44
N GLN A 56 -16.24 -5.98 -3.98
CA GLN A 56 -17.64 -5.57 -4.19
C GLN A 56 -18.39 -5.28 -2.88
N ARG A 57 -18.18 -6.09 -1.83
CA ARG A 57 -18.77 -5.83 -0.51
C ARG A 57 -18.29 -4.52 0.12
N ILE A 58 -17.00 -4.22 0.03
CA ILE A 58 -16.44 -2.97 0.58
C ILE A 58 -16.96 -1.78 -0.21
N LYS A 59 -17.01 -1.85 -1.55
CA LYS A 59 -17.56 -0.80 -2.40
C LYS A 59 -19.01 -0.47 -2.02
N GLN A 60 -19.86 -1.48 -1.81
CA GLN A 60 -21.24 -1.25 -1.38
C GLN A 60 -21.34 -0.62 0.01
N LYS A 61 -20.49 -1.02 0.97
CA LYS A 61 -20.44 -0.38 2.30
C LYS A 61 -20.03 1.09 2.21
N LEU A 62 -19.00 1.42 1.42
CA LEU A 62 -18.54 2.80 1.23
C LEU A 62 -19.63 3.69 0.63
N ILE A 63 -20.34 3.22 -0.40
CA ILE A 63 -21.48 3.94 -1.00
C ILE A 63 -22.59 4.16 0.02
N LYS A 64 -22.86 3.18 0.90
CA LYS A 64 -23.87 3.34 1.95
C LYS A 64 -23.44 4.40 2.98
N ILE A 65 -22.18 4.40 3.40
CA ILE A 65 -21.63 5.39 4.33
C ILE A 65 -21.70 6.80 3.71
N SER A 66 -21.28 6.95 2.45
CA SER A 66 -21.30 8.26 1.77
C SER A 66 -22.71 8.82 1.58
N ARG A 67 -23.73 7.96 1.45
CA ARG A 67 -25.14 8.39 1.36
C ARG A 67 -25.78 8.73 2.70
N THR A 68 -25.19 8.31 3.81
CA THR A 68 -25.71 8.57 5.17
C THR A 68 -25.03 9.78 5.82
N ALA A 69 -23.92 10.26 5.23
CA ALA A 69 -23.16 11.43 5.68
C ALA A 69 -23.66 12.76 5.07
N VAL A 70 -24.87 12.76 4.50
CA VAL A 70 -25.63 13.93 4.01
C VAL A 70 -26.93 13.97 4.79
#